data_AF-U6DRX5-F1
#
_entry.id   AF-U6DRX5-F1
#
_cell.length_a   1.000
_cell.length_b   1.000
_cell.length_c   1.000
_cell.angle_alpha   90.00
_cell.angle_beta   90.00
_cell.angle_gamma   90.00
#
_symmetry.space_group_name_H-M   'P 1'
#
loop_
_entity.id
_entity.type
_entity.pdbx_description
1 polymer ?
#
loop_
_entity_poly.entity_id
_entity_poly.type
_entity_poly.pdbx_seq_one_letter_code
_entity_poly.pdbx_strand_id
1 'polypeptide(L)'
;VLNHSDHHPILFLSNLVEGTYTFHLHVTDAKGETDMDRTTVEVKPDPRKNHLVEIILDVNVSQLTERLKGMFIRQIGVLLGVLDSDIIVQKIQPYTEQSTKMVFFVQNEPPHQIFKGHEVAAMLKSELRKQKADFLIFRALEINTV
;
A
#
# COMPACT_ATOMS: atom_id res chain seq x y z
N VAL A 1 -28.00 -2.11 -6.25
CA VAL A 1 -28.27 -0.83 -5.55
C VAL A 1 -27.33 -0.75 -4.36
N LEU A 2 -26.48 0.28 -4.27
CA LEU A 2 -25.53 0.45 -3.16
C LEU A 2 -26.23 1.22 -2.04
N ASN A 3 -26.30 0.67 -0.82
CA ASN A 3 -26.85 1.35 0.37
C ASN A 3 -28.23 2.04 0.18
N HIS A 4 -29.15 1.49 -0.61
CA HIS A 4 -30.44 2.12 -0.95
C HIS A 4 -30.32 3.41 -1.77
N SER A 5 -29.30 3.49 -2.65
CA SER A 5 -29.08 4.62 -3.58
C SER A 5 -30.22 4.87 -4.57
N ASP A 6 -31.21 4.01 -4.61
CA ASP A 6 -32.44 4.12 -5.41
C ASP A 6 -33.54 4.95 -4.70
N HIS A 7 -33.41 5.18 -3.40
CA HIS A 7 -34.34 5.99 -2.60
C HIS A 7 -33.70 7.24 -1.99
N HIS A 8 -32.36 7.27 -1.83
CA HIS A 8 -31.61 8.43 -1.34
C HIS A 8 -30.29 8.62 -2.11
N PRO A 9 -29.88 9.85 -2.45
CA PRO A 9 -28.61 10.09 -3.12
C PRO A 9 -27.43 9.75 -2.19
N ILE A 10 -26.47 8.95 -2.69
CA ILE A 10 -25.28 8.53 -1.93
C ILE A 10 -24.03 8.89 -2.73
N LEU A 11 -23.09 9.58 -2.07
CA LEU A 11 -21.76 9.83 -2.58
C LEU A 11 -20.81 8.72 -2.13
N PHE A 12 -20.26 7.95 -3.07
CA PHE A 12 -19.22 6.95 -2.82
C PHE A 12 -17.88 7.42 -3.37
N LEU A 13 -16.87 7.50 -2.51
CA LEU A 13 -15.53 7.95 -2.85
C LEU A 13 -14.54 6.80 -2.65
N SER A 14 -13.67 6.56 -3.62
CA SER A 14 -12.61 5.56 -3.54
C SER A 14 -11.31 6.10 -4.14
N ASN A 15 -10.18 5.55 -3.71
CA ASN A 15 -8.85 5.90 -4.21
C ASN A 15 -8.52 7.40 -4.15
N LEU A 16 -9.02 8.10 -3.13
CA LEU A 16 -8.68 9.50 -2.93
C LEU A 16 -7.18 9.64 -2.60
N VAL A 17 -6.58 10.70 -3.12
CA VAL A 17 -5.20 11.11 -2.82
C VAL A 17 -5.26 12.16 -1.71
N GLU A 18 -4.16 12.34 -0.98
CA GLU A 18 -4.00 13.43 -0.02
C GLU A 18 -4.46 14.77 -0.64
N GLY A 19 -5.34 15.47 0.07
CA GLY A 19 -5.91 16.72 -0.42
C GLY A 19 -7.27 17.05 0.17
N THR A 20 -7.82 18.18 -0.28
CA THR A 20 -9.15 18.64 0.10
C THR A 20 -10.08 18.55 -1.10
N TYR A 21 -11.15 17.76 -0.95
CA TYR A 21 -12.17 17.59 -1.98
C TYR A 21 -13.41 18.35 -1.58
N THR A 22 -13.87 19.26 -2.45
CA THR A 22 -15.15 19.93 -2.29
C THR A 22 -16.17 19.30 -3.22
N PHE A 23 -17.32 18.93 -2.69
CA PHE A 23 -18.46 18.46 -3.45
C PHE A 23 -19.62 19.45 -3.33
N HIS A 24 -20.33 19.63 -4.44
CA HIS A 24 -21.57 20.40 -4.47
C HIS A 24 -22.72 19.43 -4.75
N LEU A 25 -23.71 19.42 -3.87
CA LEU A 25 -24.97 18.73 -4.10
C LEU A 25 -25.93 19.73 -4.72
N HIS A 26 -26.25 19.55 -6.00
CA HIS A 26 -27.23 20.35 -6.71
C HIS A 26 -28.54 19.56 -6.79
N VAL A 27 -29.64 20.17 -6.36
CA VAL A 27 -30.98 19.58 -6.43
C VAL A 27 -31.86 20.44 -7.34
N THR A 28 -32.73 19.80 -8.11
CA THR A 28 -33.69 20.46 -9.00
C THR A 28 -35.07 19.86 -8.75
N ASP A 29 -36.08 20.70 -8.53
CA ASP A 29 -37.45 20.24 -8.34
C ASP A 29 -38.17 20.00 -9.69
N ALA A 30 -39.41 19.51 -9.63
CA ALA A 30 -40.20 19.22 -10.83
C ALA A 30 -40.62 20.49 -11.63
N LYS A 31 -40.47 21.68 -11.04
CA LYS A 31 -40.77 22.97 -11.66
C LYS A 31 -39.52 23.63 -12.27
N GLY A 32 -38.34 23.04 -12.07
CA GLY A 32 -37.06 23.54 -12.57
C GLY A 32 -36.33 24.49 -11.62
N GLU A 33 -36.82 24.68 -10.40
CA GLU A 33 -36.13 25.46 -9.37
C GLU A 33 -34.96 24.65 -8.80
N THR A 34 -33.88 25.33 -8.44
CA THR A 34 -32.66 24.65 -7.99
C THR A 34 -32.10 25.20 -6.69
N ASP A 35 -31.52 24.32 -5.89
CA ASP A 35 -30.73 24.68 -4.72
C ASP A 35 -29.38 23.93 -4.72
N MET A 36 -28.39 24.45 -4.00
CA MET A 36 -27.05 23.88 -3.94
C MET A 36 -26.47 23.92 -2.53
N ASP A 37 -25.99 22.76 -2.06
CA ASP A 37 -25.23 22.64 -0.81
C ASP A 37 -23.77 22.24 -1.09
N ARG A 38 -22.85 22.63 -0.20
CA ARG A 38 -21.41 22.39 -0.34
C ARG A 38 -20.89 21.60 0.86
N THR A 39 -20.21 20.50 0.57
CA THR A 39 -19.50 19.69 1.59
C THR A 39 -18.03 19.53 1.24
N THR A 40 -17.19 19.34 2.27
CA THR A 40 -15.73 19.20 2.11
C THR A 40 -15.26 17.92 2.80
N VAL A 41 -14.43 17.15 2.10
CA VAL A 41 -13.75 15.97 2.60
C VAL A 41 -12.25 16.23 2.60
N GLU A 42 -11.63 16.21 3.77
CA GLU A 42 -10.19 16.29 3.93
C GLU A 42 -9.60 14.88 3.98
N VAL A 43 -8.69 14.58 3.06
CA VAL A 43 -7.94 13.33 3.01
C VAL A 43 -6.54 13.61 3.54
N LYS A 44 -6.28 13.14 4.77
CA LYS A 44 -5.00 13.31 5.44
C LYS A 44 -3.93 12.40 4.83
N PRO A 45 -2.64 12.79 4.92
CA PRO A 45 -1.54 11.91 4.55
C PRO A 45 -1.61 10.56 5.30
N ASP A 46 -1.14 9.48 4.67
CA ASP A 46 -1.00 8.20 5.38
C ASP A 46 0.01 8.37 6.54
N PRO A 47 -0.40 8.22 7.81
CA PRO A 47 0.51 8.39 8.95
C PRO A 47 1.68 7.39 8.93
N ARG A 48 1.56 6.30 8.15
CA ARG A 48 2.57 5.26 8.02
C ARG A 48 3.51 5.47 6.84
N LYS A 49 3.32 6.49 6.00
CA LYS A 49 4.11 6.72 4.77
C LYS A 49 5.62 6.61 5.00
N ASN A 50 6.14 7.26 6.05
CA ASN A 50 7.57 7.27 6.41
C ASN A 50 8.12 5.92 6.92
N HIS A 51 7.26 4.93 7.13
CA HIS A 51 7.58 3.59 7.59
C HIS A 51 7.48 2.55 6.45
N LEU A 52 6.98 2.96 5.29
CA LEU A 52 6.78 2.07 4.15
C LEU A 52 8.08 1.87 3.37
N VAL A 53 8.28 0.62 2.96
CA VAL A 53 9.28 0.20 2.00
C VAL A 53 8.56 -0.28 0.76
N GLU A 54 9.02 0.20 -0.40
CA GLU A 54 8.60 -0.29 -1.70
C GLU A 54 9.70 -1.20 -2.26
N ILE A 55 9.33 -2.39 -2.72
CA ILE A 55 10.22 -3.28 -3.46
C ILE A 55 9.59 -3.66 -4.80
N ILE A 56 10.37 -3.54 -5.87
CA ILE A 56 10.00 -4.00 -7.21
C ILE A 56 10.63 -5.36 -7.42
N LEU A 57 9.79 -6.37 -7.65
CA LEU A 57 10.18 -7.76 -7.82
C LEU A 57 10.10 -8.15 -9.29
N ASP A 58 11.10 -8.90 -9.76
CA ASP A 58 11.19 -9.48 -11.10
C ASP A 58 10.27 -10.71 -11.23
N VAL A 59 8.97 -10.48 -11.06
CA VAL A 59 7.92 -11.49 -11.18
C VAL A 59 6.60 -10.81 -11.54
N ASN A 60 5.85 -11.38 -12.48
CA ASN A 60 4.50 -10.91 -12.77
C ASN A 60 3.56 -11.23 -11.58
N VAL A 61 2.67 -10.28 -11.25
CA VAL A 61 1.79 -10.40 -10.07
C VAL A 61 0.89 -11.65 -10.09
N SER A 62 0.49 -12.13 -11.27
CA SER A 62 -0.32 -13.34 -11.42
C SER A 62 0.40 -14.62 -11.00
N GLN A 63 1.73 -14.60 -10.97
CA GLN A 63 2.57 -15.71 -10.54
C GLN A 63 2.82 -15.69 -9.02
N LEU A 64 2.48 -14.59 -8.33
CA LEU A 64 2.72 -14.43 -6.90
C LEU A 64 1.65 -15.14 -6.07
N THR A 65 1.76 -16.47 -5.97
CA THR A 65 0.91 -17.26 -5.06
C THR A 65 1.17 -16.90 -3.59
N GLU A 66 0.19 -17.12 -2.71
CA GLU A 66 0.37 -16.89 -1.26
C GLU A 66 1.54 -17.70 -0.68
N ARG A 67 1.81 -18.89 -1.21
CA ARG A 67 2.97 -19.70 -0.81
C ARG A 67 4.29 -19.01 -1.18
N LEU A 68 4.41 -18.53 -2.41
CA LEU A 68 5.63 -17.85 -2.88
C LEU A 68 5.84 -16.52 -2.13
N LYS A 69 4.75 -15.78 -1.92
CA LYS A 69 4.75 -14.59 -1.05
C LYS A 69 5.24 -14.93 0.36
N GLY A 70 4.73 -15.98 0.99
CA GLY A 70 5.18 -16.41 2.32
C GLY A 70 6.67 -16.76 2.37
N MET A 71 7.18 -17.48 1.36
CA MET A 71 8.62 -17.78 1.26
C MET A 71 9.46 -16.52 1.06
N PHE A 72 8.99 -15.58 0.24
CA PHE A 72 9.65 -14.29 0.05
C PHE A 72 9.69 -13.48 1.35
N ILE A 73 8.57 -13.38 2.08
CA ILE A 73 8.50 -12.68 3.37
C ILE A 73 9.46 -13.28 4.39
N ARG A 74 9.55 -14.62 4.45
CA ARG A 74 10.51 -15.30 5.31
C ARG A 74 11.96 -14.97 4.96
N GLN A 75 12.30 -14.88 3.67
CA GLN A 75 13.64 -14.48 3.24
C GLN A 75 13.95 -13.03 3.64
N ILE A 76 12.98 -12.11 3.52
CA ILE A 76 13.10 -10.74 4.02
C ILE A 76 13.27 -10.72 5.55
N GLY A 77 12.50 -11.53 6.28
CA GLY A 77 12.62 -11.69 7.74
C GLY A 77 14.01 -12.12 8.18
N VAL A 78 14.59 -13.10 7.49
CA VAL A 78 15.97 -13.57 7.72
C VAL A 78 16.99 -12.45 7.48
N LEU A 79 16.83 -11.65 6.42
CA LEU A 79 17.75 -10.53 6.14
C LEU A 79 17.66 -9.44 7.21
N LEU A 80 16.47 -9.18 7.73
CA LEU A 80 16.25 -8.12 8.70
C LEU A 80 16.42 -8.57 10.16
N GLY A 81 16.53 -9.88 10.40
CA GLY A 81 16.57 -10.44 11.75
C GLY A 81 15.25 -10.28 12.50
N VAL A 82 14.11 -10.32 11.79
CA VAL A 82 12.76 -10.16 12.34
C VAL A 82 11.88 -11.37 12.02
N LEU A 83 10.76 -11.51 12.72
CA LEU A 83 9.81 -12.59 12.47
C LEU A 83 8.99 -12.35 11.19
N ASP A 84 8.45 -13.41 10.60
CA ASP A 84 7.54 -13.28 9.45
C ASP A 84 6.29 -12.44 9.82
N SER A 85 5.85 -12.52 11.09
CA SER A 85 4.72 -11.75 11.64
C SER A 85 5.01 -10.25 11.82
N ASP A 86 6.28 -9.87 11.83
CA ASP A 86 6.75 -8.49 11.99
C ASP A 86 6.68 -7.71 10.66
N ILE A 87 6.54 -8.41 9.53
CA ILE A 87 6.51 -7.83 8.19
C ILE A 87 5.06 -7.75 7.70
N ILE A 88 4.52 -6.52 7.66
CA ILE A 88 3.14 -6.29 7.26
C ILE A 88 3.09 -5.76 5.83
N VAL A 89 2.64 -6.62 4.90
CA VAL A 89 2.40 -6.25 3.51
C VAL A 89 1.13 -5.39 3.42
N GLN A 90 1.28 -4.14 2.99
CA GLN A 90 0.17 -3.20 2.79
C GLN A 90 -0.45 -3.33 1.41
N LYS A 91 0.39 -3.51 0.38
CA LYS A 91 -0.08 -3.52 -1.01
C LYS A 91 0.79 -4.42 -1.87
N ILE A 92 0.14 -5.13 -2.79
CA ILE A 92 0.77 -5.83 -3.89
C ILE A 92 0.03 -5.42 -5.14
N GLN A 93 0.75 -4.97 -6.17
CA GLN A 93 0.16 -4.54 -7.43
C GLN A 93 1.11 -4.78 -8.60
N PRO A 94 0.60 -4.91 -9.85
CA PRO A 94 1.45 -4.85 -11.03
C PRO A 94 2.29 -3.56 -11.05
N TYR A 95 3.53 -3.66 -11.52
CA TYR A 95 4.38 -2.50 -11.82
C TYR A 95 4.64 -2.39 -13.32
N THR A 96 5.03 -3.49 -13.95
CA THR A 96 5.08 -3.66 -15.41
C THR A 96 4.42 -5.00 -15.79
N GLU A 97 4.41 -5.35 -17.07
CA GLU A 97 3.95 -6.67 -17.52
C GLU A 97 4.73 -7.84 -16.91
N GLN A 98 5.94 -7.61 -16.40
CA GLN A 98 6.81 -8.67 -15.87
C GLN A 98 7.20 -8.46 -14.40
N SER A 99 6.80 -7.34 -13.79
CA SER A 99 7.24 -6.99 -12.44
C SER A 99 6.10 -6.62 -11.51
N THR A 100 6.32 -6.84 -10.22
CA THR A 100 5.36 -6.60 -9.14
C THR A 100 5.91 -5.59 -8.17
N LYS A 101 5.10 -4.60 -7.81
CA LYS A 101 5.38 -3.69 -6.70
C LYS A 101 4.77 -4.26 -5.44
N MET A 102 5.59 -4.44 -4.40
CA MET A 102 5.15 -4.78 -3.06
C MET A 102 5.50 -3.64 -2.10
N VAL A 103 4.53 -3.22 -1.30
CA VAL A 103 4.69 -2.19 -0.27
C VAL A 103 4.43 -2.83 1.09
N PHE A 104 5.36 -2.68 2.02
CA PHE A 104 5.28 -3.24 3.36
C PHE A 104 5.91 -2.31 4.40
N PHE A 105 5.63 -2.57 5.67
CA PHE A 105 6.39 -2.01 6.79
C PHE A 105 6.81 -3.12 7.74
N VAL A 106 7.74 -2.80 8.64
CA VAL A 106 8.21 -3.72 9.67
C VAL A 106 7.86 -3.14 11.04
N GLN A 107 7.41 -3.99 11.96
CA GLN A 107 7.12 -3.64 13.35
C GLN A 107 7.76 -4.68 14.28
N ASN A 108 8.10 -4.32 15.52
CA ASN A 108 8.49 -5.30 16.52
C ASN A 108 7.29 -5.83 17.31
N GLU A 109 7.38 -7.07 17.80
CA GLU A 109 6.61 -7.57 18.94
C GLU A 109 6.65 -6.59 20.14
N PRO A 110 5.68 -6.63 21.08
CA PRO A 110 5.38 -5.55 22.01
C PRO A 110 6.60 -4.89 22.67
N PRO A 111 6.75 -3.55 22.57
CA PRO A 111 5.69 -2.57 22.32
C PRO A 111 5.63 -2.06 20.86
N HIS A 112 5.22 -2.89 19.88
CA HIS A 112 4.71 -2.50 18.54
C HIS A 112 5.39 -1.28 17.89
N GLN A 113 6.72 -1.18 17.98
CA GLN A 113 7.44 -0.08 17.39
C GLN A 113 7.57 -0.33 15.90
N ILE A 114 7.01 0.57 15.09
CA ILE A 114 7.14 0.52 13.64
C ILE A 114 8.50 1.12 13.25
N PHE A 115 9.29 0.37 12.48
CA PHE A 115 10.58 0.81 11.99
C PHE A 115 10.45 1.88 10.91
N LYS A 116 11.44 2.78 10.82
CA LYS A 116 11.48 3.76 9.74
C LYS A 116 11.78 3.06 8.42
N GLY A 117 11.02 3.41 7.37
CA GLY A 117 11.13 2.74 6.08
C GLY A 117 12.53 2.90 5.47
N HIS A 118 13.16 4.06 5.67
CA HIS A 118 14.52 4.30 5.16
C HIS A 118 15.58 3.43 5.84
N GLU A 119 15.43 3.14 7.14
CA GLU A 119 16.33 2.24 7.87
C GLU A 119 16.16 0.81 7.37
N VAL A 120 14.92 0.34 7.24
CA VAL A 120 14.61 -1.00 6.70
C VAL A 120 15.13 -1.15 5.27
N ALA A 121 14.90 -0.17 4.40
CA ALA A 121 15.37 -0.18 3.02
C ALA A 121 16.91 -0.19 2.94
N ALA A 122 17.59 0.59 3.78
CA ALA A 122 19.05 0.60 3.86
C ALA A 122 19.60 -0.74 4.35
N MET A 123 18.98 -1.33 5.37
CA MET A 123 19.35 -2.65 5.89
C MET A 123 19.18 -3.74 4.83
N LEU A 124 18.03 -3.79 4.15
CA LEU A 124 17.81 -4.74 3.04
C LEU A 124 18.84 -4.60 1.93
N LYS A 125 19.13 -3.37 1.48
CA LYS A 125 20.16 -3.13 0.46
C LYS A 125 21.54 -3.58 0.91
N SER A 126 21.89 -3.36 2.18
CA SER A 126 23.16 -3.80 2.76
C SER A 126 23.25 -5.33 2.79
N GLU A 127 22.23 -6.00 3.33
CA GLU A 127 22.25 -7.46 3.49
C GLU A 127 22.19 -8.19 2.15
N LEU A 128 21.40 -7.72 1.19
CA LEU A 128 21.35 -8.33 -0.14
C LEU A 128 22.68 -8.25 -0.90
N ARG A 129 23.52 -7.25 -0.63
CA ARG A 129 24.88 -7.17 -1.20
C ARG A 129 25.83 -8.21 -0.61
N LYS A 130 25.56 -8.69 0.60
CA LYS A 130 26.37 -9.69 1.31
C LYS A 130 25.94 -11.12 0.97
N GLN A 131 24.67 -11.30 0.58
CA GLN A 131 24.14 -12.62 0.21
C GLN A 131 24.46 -13.02 -1.22
N LYS A 132 24.25 -14.30 -1.53
CA LYS A 132 24.29 -14.81 -2.90
C LYS A 132 23.13 -14.23 -3.73
N ALA A 133 23.34 -14.10 -5.03
CA ALA A 133 22.36 -13.53 -5.97
C ALA A 133 21.02 -14.30 -6.02
N ASP A 134 21.02 -15.58 -5.63
CA ASP A 134 19.86 -16.48 -5.60
C ASP A 134 19.22 -16.61 -4.21
N PHE A 135 19.64 -15.79 -3.24
CA PHE A 135 19.08 -15.84 -1.88
C PHE A 135 17.57 -15.56 -1.85
N LEU A 136 17.10 -14.59 -2.64
CA LEU A 136 15.69 -14.28 -2.77
C LEU A 136 15.05 -15.15 -3.86
N ILE A 137 13.84 -15.64 -3.59
CA ILE A 137 13.03 -16.37 -4.57
C ILE A 137 12.61 -15.49 -5.76
N PHE A 138 12.53 -14.18 -5.53
CA PHE A 138 12.33 -13.17 -6.58
C PHE A 138 13.48 -12.17 -6.52
N ARG A 139 14.09 -11.90 -7.66
CA ARG A 139 15.10 -10.84 -7.75
C ARG A 139 14.45 -9.50 -7.42
N ALA A 140 15.06 -8.77 -6.50
CA ALA A 140 14.71 -7.37 -6.24
C ALA A 140 15.35 -6.49 -7.32
N LEU A 141 14.51 -5.82 -8.12
CA LEU A 141 14.95 -4.86 -9.14
C LEU A 141 15.25 -3.50 -8.49
N GLU A 142 14.39 -3.06 -7.58
CA GLU A 142 14.50 -1.80 -6.87
C GLU A 142 14.00 -1.92 -5.43
N ILE A 143 14.59 -1.14 -4.51
CA ILE A 143 14.15 -1.00 -3.12
C ILE A 143 14.14 0.49 -2.80
N ASN A 144 12.97 1.06 -2.49
CA ASN A 144 12.77 2.48 -2.26
C ASN A 144 11.93 2.71 -0.99
N THR A 145 11.79 3.97 -0.59
CA THR A 145 10.85 4.43 0.44
C THR A 145 9.77 5.29 -0.21
N VAL A 146 8.58 5.33 0.37
CA VAL A 146 7.41 6.08 -0.14
C VAL A 146 7.39 7.53 0.34
#